data_AF-A0ABC8L3Q1-F1
#
_entry.id   AF-A0ABC8L3Q1-F1
#
_cell.length_a   1.000
_cell.length_b   1.000
_cell.length_c   1.000
_cell.angle_alpha   90.00
_cell.angle_beta   90.00
_cell.angle_gamma   90.00
#
_symmetry.space_group_name_H-M   'P 1'
#
loop_
_entity.id
_entity.type
_entity.pdbx_description
1 polymer ?
#
loop_
_entity_poly.entity_id
_entity_poly.type
_entity_poly.pdbx_seq_one_letter_code
_entity_poly.pdbx_strand_id
1 'polypeptide(L)'
;MENSSTCSSTLEDTCVANKTSLWKIRKVLTEKCEGWIDFDNNSHVENYLLNPLNENINKVKKESINIKIDDYDMGCQHEVTLGYNHESDKYYLGKKYWRMTELDVGDEVGFFYDPIAKNVCFSVLKQAEP
;
A
#
# COMPACT_ATOMS: atom_id res chain seq x y z
N MET A 1 -31.36 26.63 -15.05
CA MET A 1 -31.08 25.29 -15.58
C MET A 1 -30.06 24.67 -14.64
N GLU A 2 -30.53 23.89 -13.67
CA GLU A 2 -29.68 23.18 -12.73
C GLU A 2 -29.13 21.93 -13.41
N ASN A 3 -27.81 21.83 -13.55
CA ASN A 3 -27.15 20.60 -13.97
C ASN A 3 -27.15 19.64 -12.79
N SER A 4 -28.20 18.82 -12.70
CA SER A 4 -28.21 17.62 -11.86
C SER A 4 -27.22 16.61 -12.44
N SER A 5 -25.99 16.60 -11.96
CA SER A 5 -25.06 15.50 -12.18
C SER A 5 -25.54 14.31 -11.34
N THR A 6 -26.41 13.50 -11.92
CA THR A 6 -26.86 12.25 -11.30
C THR A 6 -25.70 11.27 -11.41
N CYS A 7 -24.85 11.18 -10.37
CA CYS A 7 -23.91 10.07 -10.27
C CYS A 7 -24.72 8.77 -10.21
N SER A 8 -24.50 7.91 -11.19
CA SER A 8 -25.13 6.59 -11.24
C SER A 8 -24.62 5.76 -10.07
N SER A 9 -25.53 5.19 -9.26
CA SER A 9 -25.18 4.24 -8.19
C SER A 9 -24.32 3.08 -8.71
N THR A 10 -24.53 2.67 -9.96
CA THR A 10 -23.69 1.67 -10.64
C THR A 10 -22.25 2.13 -10.83
N LEU A 11 -22.00 3.41 -11.11
CA LEU A 11 -20.64 3.96 -11.20
C LEU A 11 -19.99 4.05 -9.82
N GLU A 12 -20.74 4.41 -8.78
CA GLU A 12 -20.24 4.39 -7.40
C GLU A 12 -19.91 2.96 -6.96
N ASP A 13 -20.80 1.98 -7.18
CA ASP A 13 -20.58 0.57 -6.87
C ASP A 13 -19.40 -0.01 -7.66
N THR A 14 -19.27 0.36 -8.95
CA THR A 14 -18.14 -0.06 -9.78
C THR A 14 -16.84 0.61 -9.33
N CYS A 15 -16.87 1.87 -8.90
CA CYS A 15 -15.73 2.55 -8.32
C CYS A 15 -15.32 1.95 -6.97
N VAL A 16 -16.27 1.58 -6.11
CA VAL A 16 -16.02 0.90 -4.83
C VAL A 16 -15.49 -0.51 -5.06
N ALA A 17 -16.08 -1.27 -5.99
CA ALA A 17 -15.60 -2.59 -6.39
C ALA A 17 -14.20 -2.53 -7.03
N ASN A 18 -13.94 -1.54 -7.90
CA ASN A 18 -12.62 -1.30 -8.47
C ASN A 18 -11.61 -0.87 -7.42
N LYS A 19 -11.99 -0.02 -6.45
CA LYS A 19 -11.16 0.25 -5.28
C LYS A 19 -10.78 -1.08 -4.61
N THR A 20 -11.73 -1.97 -4.32
CA THR A 20 -11.39 -3.26 -3.69
C THR A 20 -10.55 -4.22 -4.55
N SER A 21 -10.61 -4.15 -5.88
CA SER A 21 -9.88 -5.05 -6.78
C SER A 21 -8.46 -4.57 -7.11
N LEU A 22 -8.19 -3.27 -6.96
CA LEU A 22 -6.89 -2.65 -7.19
C LEU A 22 -5.88 -3.05 -6.10
N TRP A 23 -6.29 -3.01 -4.82
CA TRP A 23 -5.43 -3.32 -3.66
C TRP A 23 -5.03 -4.80 -3.61
N LYS A 24 -3.93 -5.15 -4.27
CA LYS A 24 -3.41 -6.53 -4.33
C LYS A 24 -2.84 -7.02 -3.00
N ILE A 25 -2.35 -6.10 -2.18
CA ILE A 25 -1.89 -6.37 -0.83
C ILE A 25 -2.76 -5.56 0.12
N ARG A 26 -3.31 -6.24 1.13
CA ARG A 26 -4.17 -5.65 2.15
C ARG A 26 -3.70 -6.15 3.50
N LYS A 27 -3.67 -5.27 4.50
CA LYS A 27 -3.25 -5.62 5.85
C LYS A 27 -4.10 -4.87 6.87
N VAL A 28 -4.70 -5.63 7.78
CA VAL A 28 -5.31 -5.08 9.00
C VAL A 28 -4.22 -4.98 10.05
N LEU A 29 -4.07 -3.79 10.65
CA LEU A 29 -3.07 -3.56 11.67
C LEU A 29 -3.52 -4.18 12.99
N THR A 30 -2.73 -5.13 13.48
CA THR A 30 -2.94 -5.76 14.79
C THR A 30 -2.11 -5.10 15.89
N GLU A 31 -1.15 -4.27 15.51
CA GLU A 31 -0.23 -3.55 16.38
C GLU A 31 0.09 -2.16 15.78
N LYS A 32 0.49 -1.22 16.64
CA LYS A 32 0.85 0.13 16.20
C LYS A 32 2.15 0.08 15.41
N CYS A 33 2.18 0.72 14.25
CA CYS A 33 3.37 0.77 13.41
C CYS A 33 4.36 1.82 13.93
N GLU A 34 5.63 1.44 14.14
CA GLU A 34 6.70 2.34 14.59
C GLU A 34 7.51 2.95 13.42
N GLY A 35 6.82 3.32 12.33
CA GLY A 35 7.46 3.90 11.13
C GLY A 35 7.85 2.88 10.05
N TRP A 36 7.43 1.63 10.22
CA TRP A 36 7.44 0.60 9.18
C TRP A 36 6.23 -0.33 9.34
N ILE A 37 5.99 -1.12 8.30
CA ILE A 37 4.94 -2.15 8.26
C ILE A 37 5.50 -3.42 7.63
N ASP A 38 5.28 -4.54 8.31
CA ASP A 38 5.62 -5.87 7.78
C ASP A 38 4.44 -6.44 6.98
N PHE A 39 4.75 -7.05 5.83
CA PHE A 39 3.76 -7.72 5.01
C PHE A 39 3.54 -9.16 5.49
N ASP A 40 2.29 -9.60 5.50
CA ASP A 40 1.93 -10.94 5.98
C ASP A 40 2.09 -12.05 4.93
N ASN A 41 2.30 -11.68 3.65
CA ASN A 41 2.46 -12.64 2.56
C ASN A 41 3.58 -12.20 1.60
N ASN A 42 4.73 -12.86 1.70
CA ASN A 42 5.89 -12.58 0.87
C ASN A 42 5.62 -12.80 -0.62
N SER A 43 4.88 -13.84 -0.99
CA SER A 43 4.55 -14.10 -2.40
C SER A 43 3.70 -12.99 -3.01
N HIS A 44 2.86 -12.32 -2.23
CA HIS A 44 2.13 -11.15 -2.73
C HIS A 44 3.07 -9.97 -2.99
N VAL A 45 4.03 -9.71 -2.10
CA VAL A 45 5.03 -8.64 -2.29
C VAL A 45 5.88 -8.92 -3.53
N GLU A 46 6.38 -10.15 -3.67
CA GLU A 46 7.17 -10.57 -4.83
C GLU A 46 6.38 -10.41 -6.13
N ASN A 47 5.12 -10.87 -6.19
CA ASN A 47 4.32 -10.86 -7.41
C ASN A 47 3.70 -9.50 -7.77
N TYR A 48 3.31 -8.70 -6.78
CA TYR A 48 2.52 -7.49 -7.00
C TYR A 48 3.27 -6.19 -6.74
N LEU A 49 4.46 -6.24 -6.12
CA LEU A 49 5.33 -5.06 -5.94
C LEU A 49 6.67 -5.26 -6.64
N LEU A 50 7.45 -6.29 -6.30
CA LEU A 50 8.82 -6.46 -6.82
C LEU A 50 8.86 -6.78 -8.31
N ASN A 51 8.07 -7.76 -8.77
CA ASN A 51 8.01 -8.11 -10.18
C ASN A 51 7.56 -6.92 -11.05
N PRO A 52 6.48 -6.17 -10.70
CA PRO A 52 6.07 -5.00 -11.47
C PRO A 52 7.08 -3.84 -11.44
N LEU A 53 7.81 -3.66 -10.34
CA LEU A 53 8.94 -2.72 -10.25
C LEU A 53 10.18 -3.18 -11.03
N ASN A 54 10.16 -4.42 -11.55
CA ASN A 54 11.32 -5.08 -12.18
C ASN A 54 12.53 -5.16 -11.24
N GLU A 55 12.27 -5.34 -9.95
CA GLU A 55 13.30 -5.45 -8.91
C GLU A 55 13.70 -6.90 -8.66
N ASN A 56 14.98 -7.12 -8.38
CA ASN A 56 15.49 -8.46 -8.14
C ASN A 56 15.18 -8.90 -6.70
N ILE A 57 14.33 -9.91 -6.55
CA ILE A 57 13.93 -10.49 -5.26
C ILE A 57 15.14 -10.83 -4.38
N ASN A 58 16.17 -11.49 -4.93
CA ASN A 58 17.37 -11.88 -4.18
C ASN A 58 18.22 -10.68 -3.76
N LYS A 59 18.14 -9.56 -4.50
CA LYS A 59 18.79 -8.31 -4.11
C LYS A 59 18.06 -7.69 -2.93
N VAL A 60 16.73 -7.56 -3.00
CA VAL A 60 15.92 -6.96 -1.92
C VAL A 60 16.00 -7.77 -0.63
N LYS A 61 16.12 -9.11 -0.73
CA LYS A 61 16.38 -9.97 0.42
C LYS A 61 17.76 -9.78 1.05
N LYS A 62 18.74 -9.18 0.35
CA LYS A 62 20.09 -8.92 0.88
C LYS A 62 20.27 -7.49 1.35
N GLU A 63 19.67 -6.56 0.63
CA GLU A 63 19.81 -5.13 0.85
C GLU A 63 18.49 -4.43 0.53
N SER A 64 18.03 -3.59 1.45
CA SER A 64 16.82 -2.79 1.25
C SER A 64 16.99 -1.79 0.11
N ILE A 65 15.94 -1.57 -0.66
CA ILE A 65 15.91 -0.60 -1.77
C ILE A 65 15.01 0.58 -1.42
N ASN A 66 15.24 1.73 -2.06
CA ASN A 66 14.31 2.84 -2.02
C ASN A 66 13.34 2.75 -3.20
N ILE A 67 12.07 2.95 -2.94
CA ILE A 67 11.01 3.00 -3.95
C ILE A 67 10.16 4.25 -3.76
N LYS A 68 9.43 4.63 -4.81
CA LYS A 68 8.43 5.69 -4.74
C LYS A 68 7.07 5.10 -4.36
N ILE A 69 6.40 5.78 -3.43
CA ILE A 69 5.03 5.48 -3.05
C ILE A 69 4.15 6.71 -3.23
N ASP A 70 3.03 6.53 -3.91
CA ASP A 70 1.99 7.55 -4.05
C ASP A 70 0.95 7.32 -2.96
N ASP A 71 0.88 8.26 -2.01
CA ASP A 71 -0.10 8.28 -0.93
C ASP A 71 -1.40 8.91 -1.47
N TYR A 72 -2.40 8.06 -1.70
CA TYR A 72 -3.67 8.48 -2.29
C TYR A 72 -4.55 9.24 -1.30
N ASP A 73 -4.35 9.06 0.01
CA ASP A 73 -5.11 9.77 1.02
C ASP A 73 -4.63 11.22 1.13
N MET A 74 -3.32 11.43 0.99
CA MET A 74 -2.68 12.75 1.07
C MET A 74 -2.50 13.45 -0.28
N GLY A 75 -2.58 12.70 -1.38
CA GLY A 75 -2.33 13.23 -2.73
C GLY A 75 -0.86 13.63 -2.95
N CYS A 76 0.08 12.95 -2.32
CA CYS A 76 1.51 13.25 -2.43
C CYS A 76 2.37 12.00 -2.60
N GLN A 77 3.60 12.19 -3.08
CA GLN A 77 4.56 11.12 -3.32
C GLN A 77 5.66 11.13 -2.26
N HIS A 78 6.05 9.94 -1.81
CA HIS A 78 7.15 9.75 -0.86
C HIS A 78 8.18 8.76 -1.40
N GLU A 79 9.42 8.89 -0.94
CA GLU A 79 10.44 7.84 -1.09
C GLU A 79 10.47 7.03 0.20
N VAL A 80 10.37 5.70 0.07
CA VAL A 80 10.29 4.77 1.21
C VAL A 80 11.24 3.61 1.00
N THR A 81 11.69 2.99 2.10
CA THR A 81 12.53 1.80 2.04
C THR A 81 11.67 0.54 1.98
N LEU A 82 11.89 -0.30 0.96
CA LEU A 82 11.37 -1.66 0.86
C LEU A 82 12.52 -2.64 1.15
N GLY A 83 12.36 -3.48 2.16
CA GLY A 83 13.40 -4.41 2.56
C GLY A 83 12.85 -5.75 3.02
N TYR A 84 13.75 -6.59 3.53
CA TYR A 84 13.43 -7.92 4.05
C TYR A 84 14.00 -8.07 5.45
N ASN A 85 13.17 -8.48 6.40
CA ASN A 85 13.58 -8.83 7.75
C ASN A 85 13.81 -10.34 7.81
N HIS A 86 15.06 -10.75 8.03
CA HIS A 86 15.44 -12.17 8.12
C HIS A 86 15.02 -12.83 9.44
N GLU A 87 14.81 -12.07 10.51
CA GLU A 87 14.40 -12.62 11.80
C GLU A 87 12.93 -13.02 11.78
N SER A 88 12.08 -12.20 11.17
CA SER A 88 10.64 -12.48 11.01
C SER A 88 10.28 -13.17 9.70
N ASP A 89 11.24 -13.34 8.79
CA ASP A 89 11.07 -13.86 7.42
C ASP A 89 9.98 -13.10 6.63
N LYS A 90 9.98 -11.77 6.72
CA LYS A 90 8.96 -10.90 6.10
C LYS A 90 9.57 -9.76 5.31
N TYR A 91 8.93 -9.42 4.19
CA TYR A 91 9.14 -8.11 3.58
C TYR A 91 8.54 -7.02 4.45
N TYR A 92 9.16 -5.83 4.42
CA TYR A 92 8.65 -4.65 5.10
C TYR A 92 8.76 -3.41 4.22
N LEU A 93 7.86 -2.46 4.46
CA LEU A 93 7.94 -1.12 3.89
C LEU A 93 8.04 -0.10 5.03
N GLY A 94 9.01 0.79 4.98
CA GLY A 94 9.17 1.77 6.04
C GLY A 94 10.46 2.57 5.99
N LYS A 95 10.87 3.06 7.16
CA LYS A 95 12.02 3.96 7.40
C LYS A 95 11.79 5.35 6.79
N LYS A 96 11.57 6.35 7.67
CA LYS A 96 11.23 7.75 7.35
C LYS A 96 9.84 7.97 6.71
N TYR A 97 9.00 6.95 6.61
CA TYR A 97 7.61 7.13 6.20
C TYR A 97 6.73 7.39 7.43
N TRP A 98 6.67 8.66 7.84
CA TRP A 98 5.92 9.12 9.02
C TRP A 98 4.44 8.72 8.98
N ARG A 99 3.86 8.54 7.79
CA ARG A 99 2.49 8.04 7.61
C ARG A 99 2.22 6.74 8.36
N MET A 100 3.19 5.83 8.43
CA MET A 100 3.05 4.58 9.17
C MET A 100 2.82 4.80 10.66
N THR A 101 3.38 5.86 11.25
CA THR A 101 3.21 6.16 12.69
C THR A 101 1.81 6.70 13.03
N GLU A 102 1.07 7.19 12.04
CA GLU A 102 -0.28 7.71 12.24
C GLU A 102 -1.34 6.61 12.30
N LEU A 103 -1.07 5.45 11.70
CA LEU A 103 -2.05 4.38 11.56
C LEU A 103 -2.36 3.71 12.90
N ASP A 104 -3.62 3.48 13.21
CA ASP A 104 -4.08 2.88 14.46
C ASP A 104 -4.32 1.38 14.34
N VAL A 105 -4.30 0.70 15.49
CA VAL A 105 -4.67 -0.73 15.56
C VAL A 105 -6.12 -0.86 15.10
N GLY A 106 -6.36 -1.76 14.15
CA GLY A 106 -7.66 -1.97 13.51
C GLY A 106 -7.80 -1.29 12.14
N ASP A 107 -6.91 -0.37 11.76
CA ASP A 107 -6.89 0.19 10.41
C ASP A 107 -6.58 -0.91 9.39
N GLU A 108 -7.23 -0.87 8.24
CA GLU A 108 -6.88 -1.66 7.08
C GLU A 108 -6.19 -0.77 6.05
N VAL A 109 -4.98 -1.16 5.63
CA VAL A 109 -4.23 -0.48 4.58
C VAL A 109 -4.11 -1.33 3.32
N GLY A 110 -4.02 -0.66 2.18
CA GLY A 110 -3.92 -1.26 0.87
C GLY A 110 -2.67 -0.81 0.12
N PHE A 111 -2.08 -1.74 -0.64
CA PHE A 111 -1.01 -1.46 -1.57
C PHE A 111 -1.29 -2.09 -2.93
N PHE A 112 -0.93 -1.37 -3.99
CA PHE A 112 -0.88 -1.90 -5.35
C PHE A 112 0.22 -1.20 -6.14
N TYR A 113 0.59 -1.76 -7.30
CA TYR A 113 1.47 -1.09 -8.24
C TYR A 113 0.66 -0.48 -9.38
N ASP A 114 0.84 0.83 -9.62
CA ASP A 114 0.26 1.52 -10.77
C ASP A 114 1.20 1.39 -11.98
N PRO A 115 0.82 0.65 -13.04
CA PRO A 115 1.68 0.47 -14.22
C PRO A 115 1.84 1.75 -15.07
N ILE A 116 0.94 2.73 -14.93
CA ILE A 116 0.99 4.00 -15.66
C ILE A 116 1.98 4.94 -14.97
N ALA A 117 1.81 5.16 -13.66
CA ALA A 117 2.69 6.01 -12.86
C ALA A 117 4.05 5.35 -12.55
N LYS A 118 4.12 4.02 -12.65
CA LYS A 118 5.28 3.18 -12.30
C LYS A 118 5.71 3.30 -10.84
N ASN A 119 4.75 3.51 -9.95
CA ASN A 119 4.97 3.63 -8.52
C ASN A 119 4.09 2.63 -7.76
N VAL A 120 4.48 2.37 -6.51
CA VAL A 120 3.58 1.71 -5.56
C VAL A 120 2.58 2.76 -5.06
N CYS A 121 1.33 2.37 -4.83
CA CYS A 121 0.30 3.24 -4.28
C CYS A 121 -0.11 2.73 -2.90
N PHE A 122 -0.46 3.65 -2.02
CA PHE A 122 -0.89 3.40 -0.64
C PHE A 122 -2.19 4.14 -0.33
N SER A 123 -3.05 3.53 0.48
CA SER A 123 -4.23 4.15 1.07
C SER A 123 -4.70 3.40 2.31
N VAL A 124 -5.31 4.12 3.26
CA VAL A 124 -6.11 3.54 4.34
C VAL A 124 -7.49 3.16 3.78
N LEU A 125 -7.75 1.86 3.67
CA LEU A 125 -8.98 1.31 3.10
C LEU A 125 -10.15 1.33 4.09
N LYS A 126 -9.84 1.13 5.36
CA LYS A 126 -10.81 1.18 6.46
C LYS A 126 -10.10 1.75 7.68
N GLN A 127 -10.73 2.71 8.34
CA GLN A 127 -10.27 3.21 9.64
C GLN A 127 -10.82 2.33 10.77
N ALA A 128 -10.04 2.15 11.82
CA ALA A 128 -10.49 1.55 13.07
C ALA A 128 -11.68 2.37 13.63
N GLU A 129 -12.64 1.66 14.22
CA GLU A 129 -13.70 2.34 14.95
C GLU A 129 -13.16 2.87 16.30
N PRO A 130 -13.60 4.05 16.76
CA PRO A 130 -13.16 4.66 18.02
C PRO A 130 -13.43 3.80 19.27
#